data_AF-A0A950HRV4-F1
#
_entry.id   AF-A0A950HRV4-F1
#
_cell.length_a   1.000
_cell.length_b   1.000
_cell.length_c   1.000
_cell.angle_alpha   90.00
_cell.angle_beta   90.00
_cell.angle_gamma   90.00
#
_symmetry.space_group_name_H-M   'P 1'
#
loop_
_entity.id
_entity.type
_entity.pdbx_description
1 polymer ?
#
loop_
_entity_poly.entity_id
_entity_poly.type
_entity_poly.pdbx_seq_one_letter_code
_entity_poly.pdbx_strand_id
1 'polypeptide(L)'
;MELAGSTYLYTLATISVTFVGFSTLMMIFRQTTRRDMTKFDVFFTLSFIQQGFIVIAGCLLPPLLYLYRIPEDTVWRIASAASACPIALFVATFPARRRAALSLGSDGKMPVFAWVLLLVRLLAVVYLVLNAALASIEVRSAPYAAAMTAMLFAAGLAYLLALGVQLRDHSSPG
;
A
#
# COMPACT_ATOMS: atom_id res chain seq x y z
N MET A 1 26.19 11.11 10.55
CA MET A 1 26.00 9.72 10.12
C MET A 1 24.65 9.64 9.44
N GLU A 2 24.52 8.80 8.41
CA GLU A 2 23.24 8.58 7.72
C GLU A 2 22.46 7.47 8.43
N LEU A 3 21.13 7.54 8.42
CA LEU A 3 20.29 6.50 9.01
C LEU A 3 20.40 5.21 8.18
N ALA A 4 20.58 4.04 8.82
CA ALA A 4 20.78 2.79 8.08
C ALA A 4 19.59 2.48 7.13
N GLY A 5 19.87 2.29 5.84
CA GLY A 5 18.83 1.98 4.84
C GLY A 5 18.04 3.19 4.33
N SER A 6 18.40 4.43 4.71
CA SER A 6 17.82 5.67 4.18
C SER A 6 17.81 5.71 2.65
N THR A 7 18.92 5.38 2.00
CA THR A 7 19.04 5.39 0.54
C THR A 7 18.02 4.46 -0.10
N TYR A 8 17.88 3.25 0.45
CA TYR A 8 16.90 2.27 -0.01
C TYR A 8 15.46 2.79 0.15
N LEU A 9 15.14 3.39 1.30
CA LEU A 9 13.83 3.97 1.56
C LEU A 9 13.52 5.14 0.62
N TYR A 10 14.49 6.01 0.34
CA TYR A 10 14.30 7.09 -0.64
C TYR A 10 14.07 6.54 -2.04
N THR A 11 14.84 5.54 -2.47
CA THR A 11 14.61 4.87 -3.75
C THR A 11 13.21 4.25 -3.80
N LEU A 12 12.78 3.57 -2.74
CA LEU A 12 11.46 2.96 -2.65
C LEU A 12 10.34 4.01 -2.66
N ALA A 13 10.54 5.15 -2.00
CA ALA A 13 9.62 6.29 -2.05
C ALA A 13 9.51 6.83 -3.48
N THR A 14 10.62 7.01 -4.19
CA THR A 14 10.62 7.44 -5.59
C THR A 14 9.85 6.47 -6.47
N ILE A 15 10.12 5.17 -6.36
CA ILE A 15 9.40 4.14 -7.12
C ILE A 15 7.89 4.20 -6.81
N SER A 16 7.52 4.39 -5.54
CA SER A 16 6.12 4.54 -5.13
C SER A 16 5.47 5.79 -5.71
N VAL A 17 6.13 6.95 -5.70
CA VAL A 17 5.65 8.19 -6.34
C VAL A 17 5.40 7.96 -7.82
N THR A 18 6.36 7.33 -8.51
CA THR A 18 6.25 7.00 -9.94
C THR A 18 5.06 6.07 -10.19
N PHE A 19 4.89 5.02 -9.39
CA PHE A 19 3.74 4.12 -9.48
C PHE A 19 2.40 4.84 -9.27
N VAL A 20 2.28 5.68 -8.24
CA VAL A 20 1.07 6.47 -7.97
C VAL A 20 0.78 7.42 -9.14
N GLY A 21 1.81 8.11 -9.64
CA GLY A 21 1.68 9.01 -10.80
C GLY A 21 1.18 8.27 -12.04
N PHE A 22 1.83 7.18 -12.43
CA PHE A 22 1.41 6.38 -13.59
C PHE A 22 0.01 5.78 -13.43
N SER A 23 -0.31 5.23 -12.26
CA SER A 23 -1.64 4.66 -11.99
C SER A 23 -2.75 5.71 -12.10
N THR A 24 -2.46 6.94 -11.65
CA THR A 24 -3.38 8.09 -11.75
C THR A 24 -3.56 8.53 -13.20
N LEU A 25 -2.46 8.66 -13.96
CA LEU A 25 -2.51 9.02 -15.39
C LEU A 25 -3.34 8.01 -16.20
N MET A 26 -3.10 6.71 -16.00
CA MET A 26 -3.87 5.65 -16.65
C MET A 26 -5.36 5.75 -16.34
N MET A 27 -5.72 6.13 -15.11
CA MET A 27 -7.12 6.33 -14.76
C MET A 27 -7.71 7.56 -15.46
N ILE A 28 -6.98 8.69 -15.51
CA ILE A 28 -7.43 9.89 -16.21
C ILE A 28 -7.66 9.59 -17.69
N PHE A 29 -6.73 8.91 -18.37
CA PHE A 29 -6.94 8.48 -19.75
C PHE A 29 -8.20 7.61 -19.90
N ARG A 30 -8.42 6.70 -18.96
CA ARG A 30 -9.65 5.88 -18.97
C ARG A 30 -10.91 6.73 -18.81
N GLN A 31 -10.90 7.77 -17.98
CA GLN A 31 -12.02 8.71 -17.85
C GLN A 31 -12.28 9.47 -19.15
N THR A 32 -11.23 9.81 -19.90
CA THR A 32 -11.43 10.47 -21.21
C THR A 32 -12.06 9.55 -22.24
N THR A 33 -11.84 8.23 -22.14
CA THR A 33 -12.45 7.23 -23.04
C THR A 33 -13.84 6.79 -22.60
N ARG A 34 -14.11 6.68 -21.29
CA ARG A 34 -15.41 6.27 -20.73
C ARG A 34 -16.13 7.49 -20.19
N ARG A 35 -17.26 7.84 -20.82
CA ARG A 35 -18.07 9.04 -20.53
C ARG A 35 -18.56 9.15 -19.07
N ASP A 36 -18.61 8.03 -18.33
CA ASP A 36 -19.06 7.98 -16.94
C ASP A 36 -18.08 7.21 -16.02
N MET A 37 -17.74 7.81 -14.87
CA MET A 37 -17.01 7.15 -13.78
C MET A 37 -17.95 6.29 -12.94
N THR A 38 -17.70 4.99 -12.86
CA THR A 38 -18.42 4.15 -11.91
C THR A 38 -17.92 4.39 -10.49
N LYS A 39 -18.76 4.15 -9.47
CA LYS A 39 -18.34 4.20 -8.05
C LYS A 39 -17.16 3.27 -7.76
N PHE A 40 -17.10 2.14 -8.47
CA PHE A 40 -15.99 1.20 -8.40
C PHE A 40 -14.68 1.82 -8.89
N ASP A 41 -14.70 2.57 -9.99
CA ASP A 41 -13.52 3.24 -10.54
C ASP A 41 -12.93 4.25 -9.56
N VAL A 42 -13.77 5.05 -8.92
CA VAL A 42 -13.35 6.02 -7.90
C VAL A 42 -12.74 5.32 -6.68
N PHE A 43 -13.44 4.30 -6.16
CA PHE A 43 -12.95 3.50 -5.04
C PHE A 43 -11.62 2.84 -5.35
N PHE A 44 -11.50 2.27 -6.55
CA PHE A 44 -10.31 1.60 -7.04
C PHE A 44 -9.12 2.56 -7.02
N THR A 45 -9.25 3.72 -7.67
CA THR A 45 -8.16 4.69 -7.75
C THR A 45 -7.77 5.26 -6.40
N LEU A 46 -8.75 5.67 -5.58
CA LEU A 46 -8.46 6.18 -4.24
C LEU A 46 -7.73 5.14 -3.39
N SER A 47 -8.02 3.84 -3.58
CA SER A 47 -7.34 2.77 -2.85
C SER A 47 -5.86 2.65 -3.24
N PHE A 48 -5.49 2.76 -4.52
CA PHE A 48 -4.08 2.72 -4.93
C PHE A 48 -3.32 3.98 -4.58
N ILE A 49 -3.94 5.15 -4.76
CA ILE A 49 -3.37 6.43 -4.35
C ILE A 49 -3.10 6.38 -2.84
N GLN A 50 -4.09 5.96 -2.04
CA GLN A 50 -3.93 5.83 -0.59
C GLN A 50 -2.79 4.85 -0.23
N GLN A 51 -2.70 3.69 -0.86
CA GLN A 51 -1.62 2.73 -0.60
C GLN A 51 -0.24 3.28 -0.95
N GLY A 52 -0.09 3.91 -2.12
CA GLY A 52 1.18 4.48 -2.52
C GLY A 52 1.59 5.64 -1.60
N PHE A 53 0.65 6.48 -1.17
CA PHE A 53 0.93 7.52 -0.15
C PHE A 53 1.34 6.94 1.19
N ILE A 54 0.76 5.82 1.63
CA ILE A 54 1.19 5.12 2.86
C ILE A 54 2.66 4.69 2.73
N VAL A 55 3.05 4.12 1.57
CA VAL A 55 4.45 3.71 1.33
C VAL A 55 5.38 4.92 1.28
N ILE A 56 4.99 6.00 0.59
CA ILE A 56 5.80 7.23 0.50
C ILE A 56 6.02 7.84 1.88
N ALA A 57 4.93 8.07 2.62
CA ALA A 57 4.98 8.63 3.97
C ALA A 57 5.78 7.72 4.91
N GLY A 58 5.60 6.40 4.82
CA GLY A 58 6.39 5.43 5.57
C GLY A 58 7.87 5.55 5.26
N CYS A 59 8.27 5.54 3.99
CA CYS A 59 9.68 5.64 3.61
C CYS A 59 10.35 6.95 4.03
N LEU A 60 9.61 8.07 4.06
CA LEU A 60 10.12 9.38 4.46
C LEU A 60 10.13 9.62 5.97
N LEU A 61 9.34 8.85 6.73
CA LEU A 61 9.17 9.08 8.17
C LEU A 61 10.44 8.78 8.99
N PRO A 62 11.13 7.62 8.85
CA PRO A 62 12.39 7.38 9.55
C PRO A 62 13.45 8.46 9.34
N PRO A 63 13.80 8.87 8.10
CA PRO A 63 14.81 9.91 7.92
C PRO A 63 14.35 11.27 8.46
N LEU A 64 13.05 11.60 8.39
CA LEU A 64 12.52 12.82 9.00
C LEU A 64 12.72 12.82 10.53
N LEU A 65 12.39 11.73 11.21
CA LEU A 65 12.59 11.60 12.66
C LEU A 65 14.07 11.66 13.03
N TYR A 66 14.94 11.09 12.19
CA TYR A 66 16.39 11.14 12.39
C TYR A 66 16.95 12.57 12.26
N LEU A 67 16.37 13.42 11.40
CA LEU A 67 16.75 14.84 11.32
C LEU A 67 16.51 15.59 12.64
N TYR A 68 15.51 15.18 13.42
CA TYR A 68 15.27 15.70 14.78
C TYR A 68 16.22 15.14 15.84
N ARG A 69 17.30 14.46 15.43
CA ARG A 69 18.31 13.86 16.33
C ARG A 69 17.73 12.81 17.29
N ILE A 70 16.63 12.19 16.91
CA ILE A 70 16.04 11.07 17.67
C ILE A 70 16.99 9.85 17.54
N PRO A 71 17.24 9.10 18.63
CA PRO A 71 18.04 7.87 18.57
C PRO A 71 17.49 6.88 17.55
N GLU A 72 18.37 6.21 16.81
CA GLU A 72 18.00 5.32 15.71
C GLU A 72 17.01 4.22 16.13
N ASP A 73 17.22 3.59 17.29
CA ASP A 73 16.29 2.59 17.84
C ASP A 73 14.87 3.15 17.98
N THR A 74 14.76 4.36 18.56
CA THR A 74 13.49 5.05 18.75
C THR A 74 12.87 5.48 17.42
N VAL A 75 13.67 5.92 16.45
CA VAL A 75 13.20 6.26 15.08
C VAL A 75 12.48 5.06 14.46
N TRP A 76 13.11 3.88 14.48
CA TRP A 76 12.51 2.68 13.89
C TRP A 76 11.25 2.24 14.60
N ARG A 77 11.19 2.36 15.94
CA ARG A 77 9.99 2.00 16.72
C ARG A 77 8.83 2.94 16.44
N ILE A 78 9.07 4.25 16.45
CA ILE A 78 8.06 5.27 16.13
C ILE A 78 7.58 5.09 14.68
N ALA A 79 8.51 4.96 13.73
CA ALA A 79 8.16 4.78 12.33
C ALA A 79 7.35 3.50 12.11
N SER A 80 7.72 2.39 12.76
CA SER A 80 7.00 1.13 12.65
C SER A 80 5.59 1.24 13.23
N ALA A 81 5.42 1.83 14.41
CA ALA A 81 4.11 2.05 15.02
C ALA A 81 3.23 2.98 14.16
N ALA A 82 3.79 4.11 13.71
CA ALA A 82 3.09 5.09 12.91
C ALA A 82 2.68 4.53 11.53
N SER A 83 3.52 3.72 10.88
CA SER A 83 3.20 3.08 9.60
C SER A 83 2.25 1.90 9.75
N ALA A 84 2.28 1.17 10.86
CA ALA A 84 1.36 0.05 11.10
C ALA A 84 -0.10 0.52 11.16
N CYS A 85 -0.39 1.66 11.79
CA CYS A 85 -1.74 2.21 11.96
C CYS A 85 -2.53 2.38 10.64
N PRO A 86 -2.06 3.14 9.63
CA PRO A 86 -2.79 3.33 8.38
C PRO A 86 -2.87 2.03 7.55
N ILE A 87 -1.88 1.14 7.63
CA ILE A 87 -1.91 -0.15 6.95
C ILE A 87 -2.99 -1.05 7.59
N ALA A 88 -3.02 -1.14 8.92
CA ALA A 88 -4.01 -1.92 9.66
C ALA A 88 -5.43 -1.39 9.39
N LEU A 89 -5.62 -0.07 9.42
CA LEU A 89 -6.89 0.56 9.09
C LEU A 89 -7.31 0.25 7.65
N PHE A 90 -6.37 0.28 6.70
CA PHE A 90 -6.66 -0.11 5.32
C PHE A 90 -7.12 -1.57 5.24
N VAL A 91 -6.38 -2.51 5.83
CA VAL A 91 -6.71 -3.94 5.83
C VAL A 91 -8.09 -4.20 6.46
N ALA A 92 -8.38 -3.57 7.60
CA ALA A 92 -9.64 -3.73 8.31
C ALA A 92 -10.84 -3.15 7.54
N THR A 93 -10.68 -2.00 6.89
CA THR A 93 -11.77 -1.32 6.18
C THR A 93 -11.97 -1.82 4.75
N PHE A 94 -10.97 -2.46 4.14
CA PHE A 94 -11.01 -2.83 2.72
C PHE A 94 -12.19 -3.76 2.34
N PRO A 95 -12.53 -4.83 3.10
CA PRO A 95 -13.67 -5.68 2.77
C PRO A 95 -15.00 -4.91 2.78
N ALA A 96 -15.22 -4.06 3.78
CA ALA A 96 -16.43 -3.25 3.92
C ALA A 96 -16.54 -2.21 2.79
N ARG A 97 -15.45 -1.48 2.51
CA ARG A 97 -15.40 -0.48 1.43
C ARG A 97 -15.64 -1.13 0.06
N ARG A 98 -15.07 -2.31 -0.18
CA ARG A 98 -15.26 -3.07 -1.44
C ARG A 98 -16.72 -3.51 -1.61
N ARG A 99 -17.37 -4.01 -0.57
CA ARG A 99 -18.79 -4.41 -0.62
C ARG A 99 -19.68 -3.20 -0.97
N ALA A 100 -19.45 -2.07 -0.31
CA ALA A 100 -20.20 -0.84 -0.56
C ALA A 100 -20.00 -0.31 -1.99
N ALA A 101 -18.78 -0.40 -2.54
CA ALA A 101 -18.47 0.09 -3.89
C ALA A 101 -19.04 -0.78 -5.01
N LEU A 102 -19.17 -2.09 -4.79
CA LEU A 102 -19.67 -3.04 -5.78
C LEU A 102 -21.18 -3.34 -5.65
N SER A 103 -21.87 -2.72 -4.68
CA SER A 103 -23.28 -3.00 -4.37
C SER A 103 -23.56 -4.48 -4.13
N LEU A 104 -22.53 -5.27 -3.81
CA LEU A 104 -22.65 -6.70 -3.63
C LEU A 104 -23.37 -6.93 -2.29
N GLY A 105 -24.48 -7.65 -2.33
CA GLY A 105 -25.09 -8.23 -1.13
C GLY A 105 -24.11 -9.19 -0.42
N SER A 106 -24.58 -9.84 0.65
CA SER A 106 -23.74 -10.74 1.48
C SER A 106 -23.01 -11.85 0.69
N ASP A 107 -23.47 -12.17 -0.53
CA ASP A 107 -22.96 -13.23 -1.41
C ASP A 107 -21.82 -12.82 -2.36
N GLY A 108 -21.36 -11.56 -2.32
CA GLY A 108 -20.24 -11.10 -3.15
C GLY A 108 -18.91 -11.74 -2.80
N LYS A 109 -18.62 -12.93 -3.35
CA LYS A 109 -17.37 -13.66 -3.12
C LYS A 109 -16.18 -12.79 -3.50
N MET A 110 -15.27 -12.64 -2.54
CA MET A 110 -14.01 -11.93 -2.76
C MET A 110 -13.05 -12.85 -3.51
N PRO A 111 -12.45 -12.39 -4.63
CA PRO A 111 -11.56 -13.25 -5.38
C PRO A 111 -10.36 -13.62 -4.53
N VAL A 112 -9.90 -14.87 -4.67
CA VAL A 112 -8.85 -15.46 -3.82
C VAL A 112 -7.58 -14.61 -3.82
N PHE A 113 -7.21 -14.01 -4.97
CA PHE A 113 -6.04 -13.13 -5.05
C PHE A 113 -6.12 -11.91 -4.13
N ALA A 114 -7.33 -11.35 -3.91
CA ALA A 114 -7.50 -10.19 -3.04
C ALA A 114 -7.28 -10.58 -1.57
N TRP A 115 -7.67 -11.80 -1.18
CA TRP A 115 -7.37 -12.35 0.14
C TRP A 115 -5.88 -12.57 0.35
N VAL A 116 -5.19 -13.14 -0.63
CA VAL A 116 -3.73 -13.34 -0.56
C VAL A 116 -3.01 -12.01 -0.37
N LEU A 117 -3.39 -10.98 -1.15
CA LEU A 117 -2.78 -9.67 -1.04
C LEU A 117 -3.14 -8.95 0.27
N LEU A 118 -4.32 -9.19 0.85
CA LEU A 118 -4.64 -8.69 2.19
C LEU A 118 -3.81 -9.40 3.27
N LEU A 119 -3.61 -10.72 3.13
CA LEU A 119 -2.79 -11.49 4.04
C LEU A 119 -1.34 -10.98 4.07
N VAL A 120 -0.75 -10.70 2.90
CA VAL A 120 0.59 -10.09 2.81
C VAL A 120 0.67 -8.77 3.57
N ARG A 121 -0.36 -7.92 3.43
CA ARG A 121 -0.42 -6.62 4.16
C ARG A 121 -0.61 -6.83 5.66
N LEU A 122 -1.42 -7.80 6.06
CA LEU A 122 -1.61 -8.15 7.47
C LEU A 122 -0.29 -8.64 8.09
N LEU A 123 0.46 -9.49 7.39
CA LEU A 123 1.79 -9.94 7.83
C LEU A 123 2.75 -8.76 7.96
N ALA A 124 2.71 -7.80 7.02
CA ALA A 124 3.50 -6.57 7.12
C ALA A 124 3.14 -5.76 8.38
N VAL A 125 1.85 -5.63 8.73
CA VAL A 125 1.41 -4.98 9.98
C VAL A 125 1.96 -5.71 11.20
N VAL A 126 1.81 -7.04 11.26
CA VAL A 126 2.33 -7.85 12.36
C VAL A 126 3.83 -7.62 12.52
N TYR A 127 4.57 -7.61 11.41
CA TYR A 127 6.00 -7.42 11.42
C TYR A 127 6.40 -6.02 11.91
N LEU A 128 5.67 -4.97 11.52
CA LEU A 128 5.89 -3.61 12.01
C LEU A 128 5.56 -3.47 13.50
N VAL A 129 4.49 -4.10 13.97
CA VAL A 129 4.12 -4.09 15.40
C VAL A 129 5.18 -4.81 16.24
N LEU A 130 5.66 -5.96 15.78
CA LEU A 130 6.78 -6.66 16.42
C LEU A 130 8.05 -5.81 16.41
N ASN A 131 8.35 -5.13 15.30
CA ASN A 131 9.50 -4.22 15.19
C ASN A 131 9.37 -2.98 16.10
N ALA A 132 8.16 -2.58 16.49
CA ALA A 132 7.94 -1.50 17.44
C ALA A 132 8.05 -1.97 18.91
N ALA A 133 7.59 -3.19 19.20
CA ALA A 133 7.44 -3.72 20.54
C ALA A 133 8.69 -4.45 21.07
N LEU A 134 9.41 -5.18 20.22
CA LEU A 134 10.56 -5.98 20.66
C LEU A 134 11.79 -5.07 20.86
N ALA A 135 12.43 -5.14 22.03
CA ALA A 135 13.60 -4.32 22.36
C ALA A 135 14.92 -4.81 21.70
N SER A 136 14.95 -6.04 21.20
CA SER A 136 16.19 -6.79 20.93
C SER A 136 16.55 -7.03 19.46
N ILE A 137 15.94 -6.30 18.52
CA ILE A 137 16.22 -6.52 17.09
C ILE A 137 17.45 -5.70 16.70
N GLU A 138 18.60 -6.35 16.50
CA GLU A 138 19.87 -5.70 16.15
C GLU A 138 19.80 -4.92 14.82
N VAL A 139 18.95 -5.34 13.87
CA VAL A 139 18.79 -4.70 12.56
C VAL A 139 17.31 -4.33 12.34
N ARG A 140 16.87 -3.20 12.90
CA ARG A 140 15.46 -2.73 12.80
C ARG A 140 15.10 -2.10 11.45
N SER A 141 16.09 -1.71 10.65
CA SER A 141 15.89 -1.09 9.34
C SER A 141 15.41 -2.09 8.29
N ALA A 142 15.99 -3.29 8.28
CA ALA A 142 15.62 -4.37 7.37
C ALA A 142 14.13 -4.78 7.47
N PRO A 143 13.56 -5.04 8.66
CA PRO A 143 12.16 -5.44 8.74
C PRO A 143 11.20 -4.35 8.30
N TYR A 144 11.52 -3.09 8.60
CA TYR A 144 10.76 -1.94 8.16
C TYR A 144 10.76 -1.80 6.64
N ALA A 145 11.95 -1.84 6.02
CA ALA A 145 12.11 -1.76 4.57
C ALA A 145 11.40 -2.92 3.85
N ALA A 146 11.46 -4.14 4.39
CA ALA A 146 10.76 -5.30 3.84
C ALA A 146 9.23 -5.10 3.86
N ALA A 147 8.68 -4.57 4.96
CA ALA A 147 7.25 -4.28 5.07
C ALA A 147 6.79 -3.22 4.06
N MET A 148 7.55 -2.13 3.89
CA MET A 148 7.24 -1.10 2.88
C MET A 148 7.32 -1.64 1.45
N THR A 149 8.30 -2.50 1.19
CA THR A 149 8.47 -3.16 -0.11
C THR A 149 7.30 -4.08 -0.42
N ALA A 150 6.93 -4.94 0.55
CA ALA A 150 5.79 -5.83 0.42
C ALA A 150 4.48 -5.04 0.17
N MET A 151 4.30 -3.90 0.84
CA MET A 151 3.15 -3.01 0.59
C MET A 151 3.12 -2.49 -0.85
N LEU A 152 4.24 -2.00 -1.37
CA LEU A 152 4.33 -1.48 -2.73
C LEU A 152 4.05 -2.57 -3.77
N PHE A 153 4.68 -3.74 -3.62
CA PHE A 153 4.46 -4.86 -4.54
C PHE A 153 3.03 -5.39 -4.47
N ALA A 154 2.45 -5.48 -3.27
CA ALA A 154 1.05 -5.87 -3.13
C ALA A 154 0.08 -4.86 -3.76
N ALA A 155 0.43 -3.57 -3.76
CA ALA A 155 -0.30 -2.53 -4.47
C ALA A 155 -0.16 -2.69 -6.00
N GLY A 156 1.08 -2.83 -6.50
CA GLY A 156 1.35 -3.03 -7.93
C GLY A 156 0.67 -4.27 -8.50
N LEU A 157 0.77 -5.42 -7.81
CA LEU A 157 0.11 -6.65 -8.24
C LEU A 157 -1.42 -6.53 -8.22
N ALA A 158 -1.99 -5.91 -7.19
CA ALA A 158 -3.43 -5.65 -7.15
C ALA A 158 -3.87 -4.77 -8.34
N TYR A 159 -3.07 -3.77 -8.70
CA TYR A 159 -3.34 -2.89 -9.83
C TYR A 159 -3.32 -3.65 -11.16
N LEU A 160 -2.26 -4.43 -11.40
CA LEU A 160 -2.10 -5.23 -12.62
C LEU A 160 -3.20 -6.29 -12.77
N LEU A 161 -3.53 -7.01 -11.69
CA LEU A 161 -4.57 -8.03 -11.71
C LEU A 161 -5.93 -7.43 -12.03
N ALA A 162 -6.25 -6.28 -11.43
CA ALA A 162 -7.51 -5.61 -11.71
C ALA A 162 -7.58 -5.04 -13.13
N LEU A 163 -6.48 -4.51 -13.66
CA LEU A 163 -6.38 -4.12 -15.07
C LEU A 163 -6.61 -5.33 -15.99
N GLY A 164 -6.01 -6.48 -15.66
CA GLY A 164 -6.13 -7.72 -16.42
C GLY A 164 -7.56 -8.30 -16.43
N VAL A 165 -8.25 -8.28 -15.29
CA VAL A 165 -9.69 -8.65 -15.22
C VAL A 165 -10.50 -7.72 -16.12
N GLN A 166 -10.24 -6.41 -16.06
CA GLN A 166 -10.96 -5.43 -16.84
C GLN A 166 -10.74 -5.58 -18.35
N LEU A 167 -9.52 -5.92 -18.79
CA LEU A 167 -9.21 -6.22 -20.19
C LEU A 167 -9.99 -7.44 -20.71
N ARG A 168 -10.13 -8.49 -19.88
CA ARG A 168 -10.88 -9.70 -20.26
C ARG A 168 -12.36 -9.42 -20.50
N ASP A 169 -12.97 -8.59 -19.65
CA ASP A 169 -14.39 -8.20 -19.77
C ASP A 169 -14.70 -7.40 -21.05
N HIS A 170 -13.70 -6.77 -21.68
CA HIS A 170 -13.87 -6.06 -22.97
C HIS A 170 -13.66 -6.96 -24.20
N SER A 171 -13.10 -8.16 -24.01
CA SER A 171 -12.75 -9.08 -25.10
C SER A 171 -13.77 -10.19 -25.34
N SER A 172 -14.84 -10.28 -24.54
CA SER A 172 -15.97 -11.17 -24.82
C SER A 172 -16.86 -10.53 -25.90
N PRO A 173 -16.94 -11.08 -27.12
CA PRO A 173 -17.94 -10.65 -28.08
C PRO A 173 -19.33 -11.01 -27.54
N GLY A 174 -20.21 -10.01 -27.49
CA GLY A 174 -21.65 -10.22 -27.34
C GLY A 174 -22.26 -10.81 -28.60
#